data_AF-A0A7W8D7T4-F1
#
_entry.id   AF-A0A7W8D7T4-F1
#
_cell.length_a   1.000
_cell.length_b   1.000
_cell.length_c   1.000
_cell.angle_alpha   90.00
_cell.angle_beta   90.00
_cell.angle_gamma   90.00
#
_symmetry.space_group_name_H-M   'P 1'
#
loop_
_entity.id
_entity.type
_entity.pdbx_description
1 polymer ?
#
loop_
_entity_poly.entity_id
_entity_poly.type
_entity_poly.pdbx_seq_one_letter_code
_entity_poly.pdbx_strand_id
1 'polypeptide(L)' 'MKIARPLVALLAALSLGACASSGNTYAERPVRSSPSSVDTTKVALVEKAAYQRGLQVVWVNPPEKPRPPLDR' A
#
# COMPACT_ATOMS: atom_id res chain seq x y z
N MET A 1 6.67 49.03 -0.66
CA MET A 1 7.45 47.78 -0.78
C MET A 1 6.72 46.85 -1.75
N LYS A 2 7.27 46.59 -2.95
CA LYS A 2 6.66 45.74 -3.99
C LYS A 2 7.49 44.45 -4.12
N ILE A 3 7.41 43.57 -3.12
CA ILE A 3 8.11 42.28 -3.08
C ILE A 3 7.03 41.21 -2.91
N ALA A 4 6.45 40.74 -4.02
CA ALA A 4 5.45 39.66 -3.94
C ALA A 4 5.37 38.83 -5.23
N ARG A 5 5.61 39.43 -6.39
CA ARG A 5 5.50 38.75 -7.69
C ARG A 5 6.63 37.74 -8.01
N PRO A 6 7.93 38.04 -7.80
CA PRO A 6 8.97 37.12 -8.24
C PRO A 6 9.09 35.88 -7.34
N LEU A 7 8.69 35.99 -6.08
CA LEU A 7 8.81 34.91 -5.09
C LEU A 7 7.77 33.80 -5.30
N VAL A 8 6.57 34.17 -5.76
CA VAL A 8 5.50 33.21 -6.11
C VAL A 8 5.88 32.38 -7.34
N ALA A 9 6.51 32.98 -8.34
CA ALA A 9 6.95 32.28 -9.55
C ALA A 9 8.04 31.23 -9.26
N LEU A 10 8.95 31.54 -8.34
CA LEU A 10 10.02 30.64 -7.91
C LEU A 10 9.49 29.42 -7.13
N LEU A 11 8.50 29.63 -6.26
CA LEU A 11 7.84 28.53 -5.54
C LEU A 11 7.11 27.56 -6.47
N ALA A 12 6.47 28.07 -7.53
CA ALA A 12 5.78 27.24 -8.51
C ALA A 12 6.75 26.38 -9.33
N ALA A 13 7.93 26.89 -9.69
CA ALA A 13 8.92 26.11 -10.44
C ALA A 13 9.49 24.94 -9.62
N LEU A 14 9.64 25.12 -8.29
CA LEU A 14 10.16 24.09 -7.39
C LEU A 14 9.17 22.94 -7.15
N SER A 15 7.86 23.18 -7.21
CA SER A 15 6.85 22.15 -6.96
C SER A 15 6.60 21.21 -8.14
N LEU A 16 6.91 21.62 -9.38
CA LEU A 16 6.72 20.76 -10.56
C LEU A 16 7.80 19.67 -10.73
N GLY A 17 8.97 19.80 -10.10
CA GLY A 17 10.07 18.83 -10.23
C GLY A 17 9.90 17.54 -9.43
N ALA A 18 8.96 17.49 -8.48
CA ALA A 18 8.80 16.38 -7.54
C ALA A 18 8.05 15.16 -8.10
N CYS A 19 7.38 15.28 -9.26
CA CYS A 19 6.54 14.20 -9.79
C CYS A 19 7.26 13.21 -10.72
N ALA A 20 8.51 13.45 -11.14
CA ALA A 20 9.19 12.60 -12.12
C ALA A 20 10.08 11.49 -11.53
N SER A 21 10.31 11.46 -10.21
CA SER A 21 11.16 10.43 -9.58
C SER A 21 10.33 9.22 -9.16
N SER A 22 9.78 8.49 -10.13
CA SER A 22 9.24 7.15 -9.91
C SER A 22 10.09 6.15 -10.71
N GLY A 23 11.24 5.79 -10.17
CA GLY A 23 12.05 4.68 -10.66
C GLY A 23 11.36 3.37 -10.32
N ASN A 24 10.70 2.75 -11.30
CA ASN A 24 9.95 1.53 -11.09
C ASN A 24 10.82 0.30 -11.41
N THR A 25 11.69 -0.10 -10.50
CA THR A 25 12.37 -1.41 -10.56
C THR A 25 11.48 -2.45 -9.91
N TYR A 26 10.55 -3.05 -10.67
CA TYR A 26 9.97 -4.33 -10.25
C TYR A 26 11.02 -5.42 -10.48
N ALA A 27 11.67 -5.83 -9.40
CA ALA A 27 12.42 -7.09 -9.40
C ALA A 27 11.41 -8.24 -9.49
N GLU A 28 11.44 -8.98 -10.59
CA GLU A 28 10.64 -10.20 -10.75
C GLU A 28 11.18 -11.25 -9.79
N ARG A 29 10.53 -11.38 -8.63
CA ARG A 29 10.88 -12.37 -7.63
C ARG A 29 10.23 -13.70 -8.02
N PRO A 30 10.98 -14.83 -8.04
CA PRO A 30 10.38 -16.13 -8.33
C PRO A 30 9.27 -16.42 -7.31
N VAL A 31 8.08 -16.71 -7.84
CA VAL A 31 6.89 -17.10 -7.07
C VAL A 31 7.19 -18.45 -6.43
N ARG A 32 7.79 -18.42 -5.23
CA ARG A 32 7.79 -19.59 -4.35
C ARG A 32 6.38 -19.73 -3.80
N SER A 33 5.62 -20.64 -4.40
CA SER A 33 4.34 -21.14 -3.90
C SER A 33 4.57 -21.91 -2.60
N SER A 34 4.91 -21.20 -1.52
CA SER A 34 4.73 -21.75 -0.19
C SER A 34 3.23 -21.88 0.06
N PRO A 35 2.76 -22.95 0.71
CA PRO A 35 1.38 -23.01 1.17
C PRO A 35 1.16 -21.85 2.13
N SER A 36 0.53 -20.78 1.65
CA SER A 36 0.19 -19.65 2.47
C SER A 36 -0.97 -20.04 3.35
N SER A 37 -0.74 -20.09 4.66
CA SER A 37 -1.84 -20.26 5.60
C SER A 37 -2.60 -18.95 5.69
N VAL A 38 -3.90 -18.98 5.44
CA VAL A 38 -4.79 -17.83 5.66
C VAL A 38 -4.68 -17.34 7.11
N ASP A 39 -4.59 -16.02 7.27
CA ASP A 39 -4.63 -15.34 8.55
C ASP A 39 -6.08 -15.28 9.05
N THR A 40 -6.49 -16.36 9.72
CA THR A 40 -7.85 -16.51 10.27
C THR A 40 -8.22 -15.41 11.27
N THR A 41 -7.25 -14.82 11.97
CA THR A 41 -7.49 -13.72 12.90
C THR A 41 -7.93 -12.45 12.16
N LYS A 42 -7.24 -12.09 11.06
CA LYS A 42 -7.64 -10.95 10.23
C LYS A 42 -8.97 -11.19 9.52
N VAL A 43 -9.17 -12.40 8.99
CA VAL A 43 -10.45 -12.79 8.37
C VAL A 43 -11.59 -12.60 9.36
N ALA A 44 -11.50 -13.17 10.55
CA ALA A 44 -12.54 -13.08 11.57
C ALA A 44 -12.81 -11.63 12.01
N LEU A 45 -11.78 -10.79 12.08
CA LEU A 45 -11.93 -9.38 12.44
C LEU A 45 -12.72 -8.59 11.39
N VAL A 46 -12.41 -8.80 10.11
CA VAL A 46 -13.13 -8.16 9.00
C VAL A 46 -14.57 -8.66 8.90
N GLU A 47 -14.77 -9.98 9.04
CA GLU A 47 -16.11 -10.58 9.02
C GLU A 47 -16.98 -10.09 10.18
N LYS A 48 -16.42 -9.97 11.39
CA LYS A 48 -17.13 -9.40 12.53
C LYS A 48 -17.55 -7.95 12.28
N ALA A 49 -16.65 -7.13 11.72
CA ALA A 49 -16.95 -5.73 11.40
C ALA A 49 -18.01 -5.61 10.28
N ALA A 50 -17.97 -6.50 9.29
CA ALA A 50 -18.95 -6.55 8.22
C ALA A 50 -20.34 -6.99 8.72
N TYR A 51 -20.38 -8.02 9.58
CA TYR A 51 -21.60 -8.50 10.21
C TYR A 51 -22.32 -7.39 11.00
N GLN A 52 -21.57 -6.61 11.78
CA GLN A 52 -22.11 -5.47 12.52
C GLN A 52 -22.75 -4.38 11.62
N ARG A 53 -22.45 -4.39 10.33
CA ARG A 53 -22.95 -3.45 9.33
C ARG A 53 -23.96 -4.09 8.36
N GLY A 54 -24.32 -5.36 8.56
CA GLY A 54 -25.20 -6.10 7.65
C GLY A 54 -24.58 -6.36 6.27
N LEU A 55 -23.25 -6.40 6.16
CA LEU A 55 -22.54 -6.64 4.91
C LEU A 55 -22.08 -8.10 4.81
N GLN A 56 -22.13 -8.64 3.59
CA GLN A 56 -21.56 -9.95 3.27
C GLN A 56 -20.14 -9.78 2.72
N VAL A 57 -19.20 -10.56 3.24
CA VAL A 57 -17.81 -10.58 2.78
C VAL A 57 -17.59 -11.81 1.89
N VAL A 58 -17.03 -11.60 0.71
CA VAL A 58 -16.57 -12.67 -0.18
C VAL A 58 -15.08 -12.46 -0.41
N TRP A 59 -14.27 -13.44 -0.01
CA TRP A 59 -12.82 -13.38 -0.12
C TRP A 59 -12.36 -13.93 -1.47
N VAL A 60 -11.85 -13.06 -2.34
CA VAL A 60 -11.19 -13.47 -3.60
C VAL A 60 -9.69 -13.76 -3.35
N ASN A 61 -9.07 -13.01 -2.45
CA ASN A 61 -7.69 -13.21 -2.01
C ASN A 61 -7.60 -12.95 -0.49
N PRO A 62 -7.84 -13.97 0.35
CA PRO A 62 -7.84 -13.79 1.80
C PRO A 62 -6.43 -13.42 2.31
N PRO A 63 -6.33 -12.64 3.41
CA PRO A 63 -5.05 -12.24 3.95
C PRO A 63 -4.25 -13.48 4.38
N GLU A 64 -2.97 -13.50 4.04
CA GLU A 64 -2.04 -14.57 4.41
C GLU A 64 -1.27 -14.21 5.69
N LYS A 65 -0.85 -15.23 6.45
CA LYS A 65 0.07 -15.01 7.57
C LYS A 65 1.43 -14.52 7.05
N PRO A 66 2.10 -13.60 7.77
CA PRO A 66 3.46 -13.22 7.44
C PRO A 66 4.35 -14.46 7.38
N ARG A 67 5.15 -14.58 6.33
CA ARG A 67 6.18 -15.62 6.26
C ARG A 67 7.18 -15.38 7.39
N PRO A 68 7.58 -16.41 8.15
CA PRO A 68 8.67 -16.26 9.10
C PRO A 68 9.96 -15.82 8.38
N PRO A 69 10.86 -15.10 9.06
CA PRO A 69 12.16 -14.74 8.51
C PRO A 69 12.94 -15.97 8.01
N LEU A 70 13.75 -15.81 6.95
CA LEU A 70 14.47 -16.91 6.28
C LEU A 70 15.79 -17.30 6.98
N ASP A 71 16.06 -16.73 8.13
CA ASP A 71 17.25 -16.91 8.96
C ASP A 71 16.97 -17.92 10.09
N ARG A 72 17.17 -19.21 9.76
CA ARG A 72 17.45 -20.28 10.71
C ARG A 72 18.55 -21.19 10.16
#